data_AF-A0A9E3NUA3-F1
#
_entry.id   AF-A0A9E3NUA3-F1
#
_cell.length_a   1.000
_cell.length_b   1.000
_cell.length_c   1.000
_cell.angle_alpha   90.00
_cell.angle_beta   90.00
_cell.angle_gamma   90.00
#
_symmetry.space_group_name_H-M   'P 1'
#
loop_
_entity.id
_entity.type
_entity.pdbx_description
1 polymer ?
#
loop_
_entity_poly.entity_id
_entity_poly.type
_entity_poly.pdbx_seq_one_letter_code
_entity_poly.pdbx_strand_id
1 'polypeptide(L)'
;MKQLRSLLVAIAACACSKAPPSVDAGEAIASPVVKRAPSAAIVETDASFVSAAGALGAGESAGTAPDDAGATNEEDASAPRPAFRRARLDPAELAKIFAEIPELARIGSEIRYFNEGDVRAMKEKSSTPHEGITFVTAPIFWSPQAGVELLVAAGRGKNMSFVVALWAEGERYRIASSFLMLADLSPVALAYDATRRRELRWTSCWGCPGEQGFVSYRPEERKVVIVQQ
;
A
#
# COMPACT_ATOMS: atom_id res chain seq x y z
N MET A 1 -54.01 25.46 -15.38
CA MET A 1 -53.61 26.05 -16.66
C MET A 1 -53.23 27.51 -16.45
N LYS A 2 -51.94 27.81 -16.27
CA LYS A 2 -51.38 29.16 -16.13
C LYS A 2 -50.12 29.25 -16.98
N GLN A 3 -50.02 30.36 -17.71
CA GLN A 3 -49.25 30.53 -18.93
C GLN A 3 -47.73 30.58 -18.78
N LEU A 4 -47.05 30.03 -19.79
CA LEU A 4 -45.68 30.30 -20.18
C LEU A 4 -45.50 31.76 -20.62
N ARG A 5 -44.41 32.40 -20.18
CA ARG A 5 -43.77 33.50 -20.91
C ARG A 5 -42.26 33.29 -20.93
N SER A 6 -41.78 32.95 -22.13
CA SER A 6 -40.38 33.04 -22.55
C SER A 6 -39.88 34.47 -22.47
N LEU A 7 -38.64 34.68 -22.02
CA LEU A 7 -37.85 35.84 -22.43
C LEU A 7 -36.44 35.37 -22.78
N LEU A 8 -36.15 35.45 -24.07
CA LEU A 8 -34.84 35.29 -24.68
C LEU A 8 -34.25 36.71 -24.78
N VAL A 9 -33.05 36.95 -24.25
CA VAL A 9 -32.27 38.14 -24.58
C VAL A 9 -30.85 37.69 -24.88
N ALA A 10 -30.40 38.03 -26.07
CA ALA A 10 -29.06 37.81 -26.58
C ALA A 10 -28.43 39.14 -26.99
N ILE A 11 -27.09 39.11 -27.10
CA ILE A 11 -26.19 39.99 -27.85
C ILE A 11 -25.65 41.22 -27.09
N ALA A 12 -24.32 41.23 -26.88
CA ALA A 12 -23.43 42.24 -27.44
C ALA A 12 -21.96 41.82 -27.27
N ALA A 13 -21.30 41.51 -28.38
CA ALA A 13 -19.85 41.42 -28.50
C ALA A 13 -19.27 42.83 -28.68
N CYS A 14 -18.08 43.09 -28.11
CA CYS A 14 -17.27 44.25 -28.47
C CYS A 14 -15.81 43.80 -28.65
N ALA A 15 -15.23 44.25 -29.75
CA ALA A 15 -13.93 43.82 -30.28
C ALA A 15 -12.81 44.82 -29.93
N CYS A 16 -11.59 44.26 -29.88
CA CYS A 16 -10.28 44.79 -30.23
C CYS A 16 -9.92 46.28 -29.98
N SER A 17 -8.80 46.48 -29.28
CA SER A 17 -7.81 47.51 -29.66
C SER A 17 -6.39 47.08 -29.31
N LYS A 18 -5.47 47.49 -30.19
CA LYS A 18 -4.09 47.05 -30.39
C LYS A 18 -3.11 48.10 -29.82
N ALA A 19 -1.90 47.66 -29.46
CA ALA A 19 -0.82 48.29 -28.67
C ALA A 19 -0.30 49.69 -29.11
N PRO A 20 0.59 50.32 -28.29
CA PRO A 20 2.03 50.31 -28.65
C PRO A 20 3.01 50.18 -27.44
N PRO A 21 4.34 50.07 -27.69
CA PRO A 21 5.36 49.61 -26.74
C PRO A 21 6.20 50.75 -26.14
N SER A 22 6.78 50.56 -24.94
CA SER A 22 7.98 51.31 -24.54
C SER A 22 8.71 50.74 -23.31
N VAL A 23 10.02 50.55 -23.52
CA VAL A 23 11.21 50.76 -22.66
C VAL A 23 11.62 49.84 -21.51
N ASP A 24 12.90 49.46 -21.63
CA ASP A 24 13.90 48.87 -20.75
C ASP A 24 13.92 49.31 -19.28
N ALA A 25 14.32 48.38 -18.41
CA ALA A 25 15.51 48.44 -17.54
C ALA A 25 15.33 47.43 -16.39
N GLY A 26 16.34 46.59 -16.17
CA GLY A 26 16.24 45.46 -15.26
C GLY A 26 16.20 45.82 -13.78
N GLU A 27 15.85 44.83 -12.96
CA GLU A 27 16.48 44.59 -11.68
C GLU A 27 16.22 43.14 -11.28
N ALA A 28 17.27 42.46 -10.81
CA ALA A 28 17.19 41.13 -10.28
C ALA A 28 16.41 41.15 -8.97
N ILE A 29 15.31 40.39 -8.90
CA ILE A 29 14.75 39.93 -7.62
C ILE A 29 14.55 38.43 -7.69
N ALA A 30 15.44 37.73 -6.98
CA ALA A 30 15.34 36.33 -6.66
C ALA A 30 14.01 36.08 -5.93
N SER A 31 13.15 35.27 -6.54
CA SER A 31 11.98 34.72 -5.84
C SER A 31 12.42 33.55 -4.96
N PRO A 32 11.93 33.46 -3.71
CA PRO A 32 12.41 32.50 -2.74
C PRO A 32 11.99 31.07 -3.10
N VAL A 33 12.98 30.18 -3.11
CA VAL A 33 12.82 28.73 -3.05
C VAL A 33 12.05 28.39 -1.77
N VAL A 34 10.75 28.12 -1.89
CA VAL A 34 9.98 27.48 -0.83
C VAL A 34 10.35 26.00 -0.83
N LYS A 35 11.42 25.65 -0.10
CA LYS A 35 11.70 24.28 0.33
C LYS A 35 10.53 23.83 1.22
N ARG A 36 9.54 23.17 0.63
CA ARG A 36 8.54 22.42 1.38
C ARG A 36 9.09 21.02 1.62
N ALA A 37 9.61 20.78 2.82
CA ALA A 37 9.98 19.45 3.26
C ALA A 37 8.73 18.57 3.35
N PRO A 38 8.74 17.33 2.81
CA PRO A 38 7.76 16.34 3.23
C PRO A 38 8.12 15.93 4.67
N SER A 39 7.27 16.33 5.62
CA SER A 39 7.34 15.85 6.99
C SER A 39 6.79 14.43 7.05
N ALA A 40 7.59 13.46 6.60
CA ALA A 40 7.33 12.05 6.85
C ALA A 40 7.64 11.76 8.33
N ALA A 41 6.60 11.60 9.14
CA ALA A 41 6.76 11.05 10.48
C ALA A 41 6.97 9.53 10.34
N ILE A 42 8.24 9.10 10.34
CA ILE A 42 8.60 7.70 10.52
C ILE A 42 8.40 7.40 12.00
N VAL A 43 7.39 6.60 12.32
CA VAL A 43 7.23 6.03 13.66
C VAL A 43 7.91 4.66 13.64
N GLU A 44 9.15 4.60 14.10
CA GLU A 44 9.80 3.34 14.46
C GLU A 44 9.26 2.91 15.83
N THR A 45 8.64 1.74 15.91
CA THR A 45 8.25 1.15 17.20
C THR A 45 8.82 -0.26 17.28
N ASP A 46 9.78 -0.41 18.19
CA ASP A 46 10.39 -1.68 18.56
C ASP A 46 9.48 -2.39 19.56
N ALA A 47 8.94 -3.54 19.16
CA ALA A 47 8.11 -4.37 20.02
C ALA A 47 8.87 -5.65 20.37
N SER A 48 9.79 -5.52 21.32
CA SER A 48 10.43 -6.63 22.01
C SER A 48 9.81 -6.75 23.41
N PHE A 49 8.98 -7.77 23.63
CA PHE A 49 8.63 -8.18 24.99
C PHE A 49 8.62 -9.71 25.13
N VAL A 50 9.28 -10.12 26.21
CA VAL A 50 9.59 -11.48 26.66
C VAL A 50 8.35 -12.08 27.33
N SER A 51 8.11 -13.38 27.15
CA SER A 51 7.47 -14.19 28.19
C SER A 51 7.89 -15.66 28.12
N ALA A 52 8.25 -16.15 29.29
CA ALA A 52 8.69 -17.49 29.61
C ALA A 52 7.62 -18.21 30.45
N ALA A 53 7.49 -19.53 30.28
CA ALA A 53 7.06 -20.57 31.23
C ALA A 53 6.96 -21.89 30.43
N GLY A 54 7.68 -22.98 30.72
CA GLY A 54 7.53 -23.88 31.88
C GLY A 54 6.41 -24.90 31.59
N ALA A 55 6.48 -26.22 31.81
CA ALA A 55 7.48 -27.15 32.30
C ALA A 55 6.96 -28.61 32.05
N LEU A 56 7.87 -29.59 32.07
CA LEU A 56 7.72 -31.00 32.51
C LEU A 56 6.81 -32.01 31.78
N GLY A 57 7.40 -33.19 31.49
CA GLY A 57 6.67 -34.45 31.33
C GLY A 57 7.47 -35.55 30.63
N ALA A 58 8.12 -36.42 31.42
CA ALA A 58 8.74 -37.67 30.95
C ALA A 58 7.71 -38.82 30.96
N GLY A 59 7.83 -39.78 30.03
CA GLY A 59 7.09 -41.04 30.05
C GLY A 59 7.39 -41.92 28.84
N GLU A 60 7.98 -43.08 29.09
CA GLU A 60 8.51 -44.04 28.12
C GLU A 60 7.58 -45.26 27.94
N SER A 61 7.60 -45.83 26.72
CA SER A 61 7.46 -47.26 26.35
C SER A 61 6.17 -47.82 25.70
N ALA A 62 6.36 -48.18 24.41
CA ALA A 62 6.06 -49.43 23.70
C ALA A 62 4.62 -49.95 23.46
N GLY A 63 4.31 -50.20 22.17
CA GLY A 63 3.53 -51.37 21.74
C GLY A 63 2.59 -51.21 20.54
N THR A 64 3.03 -51.71 19.38
CA THR A 64 2.22 -52.43 18.35
C THR A 64 1.31 -51.63 17.38
N ALA A 65 1.72 -51.61 16.10
CA ALA A 65 0.89 -51.38 14.90
C ALA A 65 0.20 -52.70 14.47
N PRO A 66 -0.89 -52.72 13.67
CA PRO A 66 -0.86 -52.25 12.27
C PRO A 66 -2.12 -51.51 11.73
N ASP A 67 -1.89 -50.79 10.63
CA ASP A 67 -2.77 -50.43 9.49
C ASP A 67 -4.21 -49.93 9.74
N ASP A 68 -4.47 -48.63 9.49
CA ASP A 68 -5.12 -48.12 8.26
C ASP A 68 -5.52 -46.63 8.42
N ALA A 69 -5.52 -45.90 7.31
CA ALA A 69 -6.18 -44.60 7.08
C ALA A 69 -5.86 -43.42 8.03
N GLY A 70 -4.85 -42.64 7.66
CA GLY A 70 -4.70 -41.28 8.16
C GLY A 70 -3.41 -40.65 7.72
N ALA A 71 -3.30 -40.31 6.42
CA ALA A 71 -2.29 -39.35 5.99
C ALA A 71 -2.56 -38.03 6.71
N THR A 72 -1.95 -37.86 7.88
CA THR A 72 -1.65 -36.57 8.45
C THR A 72 -0.90 -35.82 7.36
N ASN A 73 -1.53 -34.79 6.81
CA ASN A 73 -0.79 -33.74 6.11
C ASN A 73 0.09 -33.08 7.19
N GLU A 74 1.23 -33.68 7.51
CA GLU A 74 2.41 -32.90 7.83
C GLU A 74 2.56 -31.95 6.64
N GLU A 75 2.19 -30.69 6.85
CA GLU A 75 2.43 -29.62 5.90
C GLU A 75 3.87 -29.77 5.42
N ASP A 76 3.99 -30.19 4.17
CA ASP A 76 5.22 -30.24 3.42
C ASP A 76 5.81 -28.82 3.39
N ALA A 77 6.61 -28.52 4.41
CA ALA A 77 7.32 -27.26 4.58
C ALA A 77 8.49 -27.11 3.59
N SER A 78 8.65 -28.06 2.66
CA SER A 78 9.80 -28.16 1.76
C SER A 78 9.53 -27.61 0.35
N ALA A 79 8.28 -27.52 -0.09
CA ALA A 79 7.97 -26.95 -1.40
C ALA A 79 8.16 -25.40 -1.37
N PRO A 80 8.94 -24.82 -2.29
CA PRO A 80 9.14 -23.37 -2.31
C PRO A 80 7.81 -22.65 -2.57
N ARG A 81 7.24 -22.04 -1.53
CA ARG A 81 6.03 -21.23 -1.65
C ARG A 81 6.31 -20.03 -2.57
N PRO A 82 5.39 -19.67 -3.49
CA PRO A 82 5.50 -18.45 -4.28
C PRO A 82 5.70 -17.23 -3.39
N ALA A 83 6.61 -16.34 -3.77
CA ALA A 83 6.90 -15.15 -3.00
C ALA A 83 5.69 -14.22 -2.84
N PHE A 84 4.84 -14.16 -3.87
CA PHE A 84 3.69 -13.25 -3.92
C PHE A 84 2.44 -14.07 -4.23
N ARG A 85 1.42 -13.95 -3.39
CA ARG A 85 0.11 -14.58 -3.58
C ARG A 85 -0.98 -13.55 -3.37
N ARG A 86 -1.93 -13.45 -4.29
CA ARG A 86 -3.08 -12.56 -4.12
C ARG A 86 -3.92 -13.03 -2.93
N ALA A 87 -4.20 -12.13 -2.00
CA ALA A 87 -5.13 -12.41 -0.92
C ALA A 87 -6.55 -12.24 -1.43
N ARG A 88 -7.45 -13.16 -1.06
CA ARG A 88 -8.89 -13.04 -1.30
C ARG A 88 -9.54 -12.38 -0.08
N LEU A 89 -9.17 -11.13 0.18
CA LEU A 89 -9.60 -10.40 1.37
C LEU A 89 -10.46 -9.21 0.97
N ASP A 90 -11.73 -9.22 1.36
CA ASP A 90 -12.65 -8.12 1.06
C ASP A 90 -12.30 -6.84 1.85
N PRO A 91 -12.56 -5.63 1.34
CA PRO A 91 -12.32 -4.40 2.11
C PRO A 91 -12.99 -4.38 3.49
N ALA A 92 -14.18 -4.96 3.64
CA ALA A 92 -14.87 -5.04 4.92
C ALA A 92 -14.15 -5.97 5.91
N GLU A 93 -13.50 -7.02 5.41
CA GLU A 93 -12.69 -7.93 6.23
C GLU A 93 -11.37 -7.27 6.65
N LEU A 94 -10.71 -6.56 5.73
CA LEU A 94 -9.53 -5.76 6.07
C LEU A 94 -9.85 -4.68 7.10
N ALA A 95 -11.03 -4.05 7.02
CA ALA A 95 -11.47 -3.06 8.01
C ALA A 95 -11.64 -3.67 9.41
N LYS A 96 -12.08 -4.94 9.52
CA LYS A 96 -12.14 -5.64 10.80
C LYS A 96 -10.75 -5.87 11.37
N ILE A 97 -9.81 -6.34 10.54
CA ILE A 97 -8.41 -6.52 10.94
C ILE A 97 -7.81 -5.19 11.43
N PHE A 98 -8.05 -4.09 10.71
CA PHE A 98 -7.56 -2.77 11.12
C PHE A 98 -8.21 -2.26 12.41
N ALA A 99 -9.45 -2.62 12.69
CA ALA A 99 -10.13 -2.25 13.93
C ALA A 99 -9.52 -2.96 15.17
N GLU A 100 -8.90 -4.12 14.99
CA GLU A 100 -8.18 -4.84 16.06
C GLU A 100 -6.81 -4.23 16.37
N ILE A 101 -6.29 -3.36 15.49
CA ILE A 101 -4.95 -2.76 15.58
C ILE A 101 -5.11 -1.26 15.86
N PRO A 102 -4.92 -0.80 17.12
CA PRO A 102 -5.14 0.60 17.50
C PRO A 102 -4.38 1.62 16.66
N GLU A 103 -3.17 1.27 16.20
CA GLU A 103 -2.32 2.10 15.37
C GLU A 103 -2.94 2.40 13.99
N LEU A 104 -3.82 1.52 13.49
CA LEU A 104 -4.50 1.66 12.21
C LEU A 104 -5.89 2.27 12.32
N ALA A 105 -6.38 2.53 13.54
CA ALA A 105 -7.71 3.10 13.77
C ALA A 105 -7.95 4.42 13.02
N ARG A 106 -6.88 5.18 12.74
CA ARG A 106 -6.94 6.44 11.98
C ARG A 106 -7.40 6.27 10.53
N ILE A 107 -7.19 5.09 9.92
CA ILE A 107 -7.67 4.78 8.57
C ILE A 107 -9.20 4.71 8.55
N GLY A 108 -9.80 4.24 9.65
CA GLY A 108 -11.23 4.04 9.81
C GLY A 108 -11.73 2.78 9.10
N SER A 109 -13.06 2.62 9.09
CA SER A 109 -13.75 1.45 8.49
C SER A 109 -14.10 1.63 7.01
N GLU A 110 -14.02 2.85 6.48
CA GLU A 110 -14.34 3.18 5.10
C GLU A 110 -13.16 2.84 4.15
N ILE A 111 -12.79 1.56 4.06
CA ILE A 111 -11.70 1.09 3.20
C ILE A 111 -12.21 0.82 1.79
N ARG A 112 -11.46 1.28 0.79
CA ARG A 112 -11.66 0.91 -0.61
C ARG A 112 -10.33 0.55 -1.26
N TYR A 113 -10.32 -0.55 -2.00
CA TYR A 113 -9.25 -0.85 -2.94
C TYR A 113 -9.41 -0.03 -4.20
N PHE A 114 -8.30 0.18 -4.87
CA PHE A 114 -8.29 0.74 -6.22
C PHE A 114 -8.71 -0.32 -7.23
N ASN A 115 -9.02 0.11 -8.44
CA ASN A 115 -9.42 -0.79 -9.53
C ASN A 115 -8.42 -0.75 -10.69
N GLU A 116 -8.59 -1.65 -11.65
CA GLU A 116 -7.68 -1.75 -12.81
C GLU A 116 -7.69 -0.49 -13.69
N GLY A 117 -8.78 0.29 -13.68
CA GLY A 117 -8.84 1.59 -14.34
C GLY A 117 -7.92 2.61 -13.68
N ASP A 118 -7.85 2.62 -12.35
CA ASP A 118 -6.94 3.47 -11.60
C ASP A 118 -5.47 3.12 -11.89
N VAL A 119 -5.15 1.82 -11.95
CA VAL A 119 -3.81 1.32 -12.28
C VAL A 119 -3.41 1.71 -13.71
N ARG A 120 -4.36 1.69 -14.64
CA ARG A 120 -4.12 2.16 -16.02
C ARG A 120 -3.84 3.65 -16.06
N ALA A 121 -4.70 4.46 -15.45
CA ALA A 121 -4.53 5.91 -15.38
C ALA A 121 -3.22 6.31 -14.70
N MET A 122 -2.82 5.58 -13.65
CA MET A 122 -1.52 5.76 -12.99
C MET A 122 -0.35 5.49 -13.94
N LYS A 123 -0.40 4.41 -14.73
CA LYS A 123 0.66 4.09 -15.71
C LYS A 123 0.75 5.11 -16.83
N GLU A 124 -0.38 5.64 -17.29
CA GLU A 124 -0.42 6.63 -18.38
C GLU A 124 0.22 7.99 -18.00
N LYS A 125 0.41 8.27 -16.70
CA LYS A 125 1.09 9.49 -16.23
C LYS A 125 2.57 9.52 -16.59
N SER A 126 3.21 8.38 -16.91
CA SER A 126 4.61 8.34 -17.28
C SER A 126 4.89 7.34 -18.41
N SER A 127 5.98 7.57 -19.15
CA SER A 127 6.49 6.63 -20.15
C SER A 127 7.47 5.62 -19.56
N THR A 128 7.45 5.41 -18.23
CA THR A 128 8.43 4.55 -17.57
C THR A 128 8.16 3.08 -17.91
N PRO A 129 9.19 2.32 -18.34
CA PRO A 129 9.06 0.90 -18.61
C PRO A 129 8.51 0.13 -17.40
N HIS A 130 7.71 -0.90 -17.66
CA HIS A 130 7.08 -1.73 -16.62
C HIS A 130 6.96 -3.20 -17.03
N GLU A 131 7.77 -3.63 -17.98
CA GLU A 131 7.89 -5.01 -18.41
C GLU A 131 8.36 -5.89 -17.23
N GLY A 132 7.73 -7.05 -17.07
CA GLY A 132 8.02 -7.95 -15.94
C GLY A 132 7.42 -7.51 -14.60
N ILE A 133 6.78 -6.33 -14.53
CA ILE A 133 6.12 -5.84 -13.32
C ILE A 133 4.64 -6.22 -13.34
N THR A 134 4.21 -6.92 -12.29
CA THR A 134 2.80 -7.18 -12.03
C THR A 134 2.25 -6.15 -11.07
N PHE A 135 1.30 -5.34 -11.53
CA PHE A 135 0.51 -4.46 -10.68
C PHE A 135 -0.69 -5.21 -10.13
N VAL A 136 -1.03 -4.98 -8.88
CA VAL A 136 -2.25 -5.49 -8.27
C VAL A 136 -2.91 -4.43 -7.42
N THR A 137 -4.24 -4.53 -7.34
CA THR A 137 -5.07 -3.65 -6.52
C THR A 137 -5.64 -4.32 -5.28
N ALA A 138 -5.58 -5.65 -5.22
CA ALA A 138 -5.95 -6.42 -4.03
C ALA A 138 -4.75 -6.59 -3.09
N PRO A 139 -4.98 -6.85 -1.79
CA PRO A 139 -3.91 -7.20 -0.87
C PRO A 139 -3.12 -8.44 -1.34
N ILE A 140 -1.86 -8.52 -0.94
CA ILE A 140 -0.94 -9.61 -1.28
C ILE A 140 -0.44 -10.26 0.01
N PHE A 141 -0.46 -11.59 0.05
CA PHE A 141 0.42 -12.35 0.93
C PHE A 141 1.82 -12.41 0.31
N TRP A 142 2.78 -11.83 1.01
CA TRP A 142 4.16 -11.72 0.61
C TRP A 142 5.06 -12.53 1.56
N SER A 143 5.85 -13.44 1.00
CA SER A 143 6.78 -14.29 1.73
C SER A 143 8.22 -13.99 1.31
N PRO A 144 8.86 -12.94 1.86
CA PRO A 144 10.22 -12.52 1.47
C PRO A 144 11.29 -13.57 1.81
N GLN A 145 11.03 -14.42 2.79
CA GLN A 145 11.88 -15.51 3.24
C GLN A 145 11.02 -16.70 3.70
N ALA A 146 11.60 -17.91 3.74
CA ALA A 146 10.94 -19.07 4.33
C ALA A 146 10.54 -18.80 5.79
N GLY A 147 9.34 -19.24 6.17
CA GLY A 147 8.78 -19.00 7.52
C GLY A 147 8.33 -17.56 7.80
N VAL A 148 8.45 -16.66 6.82
CA VAL A 148 8.01 -15.27 6.94
C VAL A 148 6.83 -15.04 6.00
N GLU A 149 5.71 -14.59 6.54
CA GLU A 149 4.53 -14.21 5.76
C GLU A 149 3.97 -12.87 6.22
N LEU A 150 3.70 -12.00 5.26
CA LEU A 150 3.19 -10.66 5.45
C LEU A 150 1.93 -10.49 4.62
N LEU A 151 0.89 -9.90 5.20
CA LEU A 151 -0.22 -9.33 4.45
C LEU A 151 0.11 -7.87 4.14
N VAL A 152 0.27 -7.53 2.87
CA VAL A 152 0.48 -6.15 2.42
C VAL A 152 -0.74 -5.66 1.67
N ALA A 153 -1.29 -4.54 2.11
CA ALA A 153 -2.48 -3.93 1.53
C ALA A 153 -2.19 -2.46 1.17
N ALA A 154 -2.73 -2.03 0.03
CA ALA A 154 -2.82 -0.63 -0.34
C ALA A 154 -4.27 -0.27 -0.68
N GLY A 155 -4.66 0.95 -0.36
CA GLY A 155 -6.02 1.40 -0.56
C GLY A 155 -6.22 2.83 -0.11
N ARG A 156 -7.48 3.25 -0.06
CA ARG A 156 -7.89 4.51 0.51
C ARG A 156 -8.86 4.31 1.65
N GLY A 157 -8.68 5.12 2.69
CA GLY A 157 -9.68 5.38 3.72
C GLY A 157 -10.54 6.59 3.34
N LYS A 158 -11.15 7.21 4.36
CA LYS A 158 -12.00 8.39 4.20
C LYS A 158 -11.22 9.62 3.69
N ASN A 159 -10.07 9.90 4.32
CA ASN A 159 -9.31 11.14 4.14
C ASN A 159 -7.80 10.89 3.87
N MET A 160 -7.43 9.66 3.49
CA MET A 160 -6.04 9.29 3.23
C MET A 160 -5.95 8.07 2.33
N SER A 161 -4.84 7.92 1.63
CA SER A 161 -4.37 6.69 1.03
C SER A 161 -3.36 6.02 1.95
N PHE A 162 -3.22 4.70 1.86
CA PHE A 162 -2.34 3.94 2.75
C PHE A 162 -1.62 2.80 2.03
N VAL A 163 -0.47 2.45 2.59
CA VAL A 163 0.20 1.16 2.40
C VAL A 163 0.45 0.59 3.79
N VAL A 164 -0.03 -0.61 4.05
CA VAL A 164 0.11 -1.27 5.35
C VAL A 164 0.68 -2.66 5.14
N ALA A 165 1.68 -3.03 5.94
CA ALA A 165 2.23 -4.36 6.02
C ALA A 165 1.95 -4.93 7.42
N LEU A 166 1.38 -6.13 7.47
CA LEU A 166 1.03 -6.86 8.68
C LEU A 166 1.77 -8.20 8.70
N TRP A 167 2.32 -8.59 9.84
CA TRP A 167 2.70 -9.96 10.10
C TRP A 167 1.46 -10.84 10.06
N ALA A 168 1.49 -11.93 9.29
CA ALA A 168 0.44 -12.93 9.23
C ALA A 168 0.87 -14.16 10.03
N GLU A 169 0.17 -14.42 11.13
CA GLU A 169 0.41 -15.55 12.04
C GLU A 169 -0.86 -16.42 12.05
N GLY A 170 -1.07 -17.15 10.95
CA GLY A 170 -2.33 -17.87 10.70
C GLY A 170 -3.47 -16.88 10.45
N GLU A 171 -4.47 -16.87 11.34
CA GLU A 171 -5.62 -15.96 11.28
C GLU A 171 -5.39 -14.65 12.05
N ARG A 172 -4.24 -14.49 12.71
CA ARG A 172 -3.91 -13.30 13.48
C ARG A 172 -3.01 -12.37 12.69
N TYR A 173 -3.25 -11.08 12.85
CA TYR A 173 -2.47 -10.03 12.20
C TYR A 173 -1.90 -9.08 13.22
N ARG A 174 -0.62 -8.71 13.03
CA ARG A 174 0.06 -7.69 13.85
C ARG A 174 0.73 -6.68 12.93
N ILE A 175 0.69 -5.42 13.31
CA ILE A 175 1.34 -4.37 12.51
C ILE A 175 2.84 -4.64 12.37
N ALA A 176 3.34 -4.57 11.13
CA ALA A 176 4.76 -4.65 10.82
C ALA A 176 5.29 -3.27 10.40
N SER A 177 4.56 -2.57 9.54
CA SER A 177 4.87 -1.20 9.11
C SER A 177 3.64 -0.56 8.46
N SER A 178 3.56 0.76 8.48
CA SER A 178 2.50 1.49 7.78
C SER A 178 3.04 2.80 7.19
N PHE A 179 2.47 3.20 6.07
CA PHE A 179 2.72 4.47 5.42
C PHE A 179 1.38 5.10 5.05
N LEU A 180 1.07 6.25 5.66
CA LEU A 180 -0.20 6.94 5.53
C LEU A 180 0.00 8.26 4.80
N MET A 181 -0.66 8.42 3.66
CA MET A 181 -0.65 9.65 2.86
C MET A 181 -1.86 10.50 3.23
N LEU A 182 -1.68 11.35 4.24
CA LEU A 182 -2.75 12.18 4.80
C LEU A 182 -3.24 13.23 3.80
N ALA A 183 -4.56 13.38 3.69
CA ALA A 183 -5.22 14.30 2.76
C ALA A 183 -4.89 14.06 1.27
N ASP A 184 -4.34 12.90 0.94
CA ASP A 184 -4.16 12.41 -0.41
C ASP A 184 -5.08 11.21 -0.62
N LEU A 185 -5.86 11.23 -1.69
CA LEU A 185 -6.77 10.14 -2.07
C LEU A 185 -6.37 9.51 -3.40
N SER A 186 -5.14 9.79 -3.85
CA SER A 186 -4.59 9.26 -5.09
C SER A 186 -4.56 7.73 -5.05
N PRO A 187 -4.82 7.07 -6.19
CA PRO A 187 -4.61 5.64 -6.33
C PRO A 187 -3.22 5.20 -5.92
N VAL A 188 -3.15 4.11 -5.15
CA VAL A 188 -1.90 3.47 -4.75
C VAL A 188 -1.97 2.01 -5.16
N ALA A 189 -1.11 1.62 -6.09
CA ALA A 189 -0.99 0.23 -6.51
C ALA A 189 0.17 -0.45 -5.79
N LEU A 190 0.00 -1.74 -5.49
CA LEU A 190 1.13 -2.62 -5.19
C LEU A 190 1.66 -3.18 -6.50
N ALA A 191 2.98 -3.36 -6.58
CA ALA A 191 3.63 -3.86 -7.77
C ALA A 191 4.78 -4.79 -7.38
N TYR A 192 4.95 -5.89 -8.08
CA TYR A 192 6.07 -6.81 -7.83
C TYR A 192 6.65 -7.36 -9.12
N ASP A 193 7.93 -7.69 -9.05
CA ASP A 193 8.64 -8.52 -10.02
C ASP A 193 8.77 -9.92 -9.39
N ALA A 194 8.20 -10.94 -10.04
CA ALA A 194 8.22 -12.30 -9.51
C ALA A 194 9.65 -12.87 -9.35
N THR A 195 10.64 -12.30 -10.05
CA THR A 195 12.06 -12.66 -9.91
C THR A 195 12.72 -12.01 -8.68
N ARG A 196 12.14 -10.93 -8.14
CA ARG A 196 12.66 -10.18 -6.97
C ARG A 196 11.84 -10.45 -5.72
N ARG A 197 12.03 -11.63 -5.13
CA ARG A 197 11.29 -12.09 -3.94
C ARG A 197 11.30 -11.13 -2.74
N ARG A 198 12.38 -10.36 -2.53
CA ARG A 198 12.59 -9.52 -1.33
C ARG A 198 12.13 -8.07 -1.49
N GLU A 199 11.50 -7.74 -2.60
CA GLU A 199 11.04 -6.37 -2.88
C GLU A 199 9.59 -6.39 -3.34
N LEU A 200 8.74 -5.69 -2.61
CA LEU A 200 7.38 -5.36 -3.04
C LEU A 200 7.32 -3.84 -3.22
N ARG A 201 6.89 -3.36 -4.37
CA ARG A 201 6.84 -1.93 -4.69
C ARG A 201 5.45 -1.39 -4.41
N TRP A 202 5.37 -0.10 -4.08
CA TRP A 202 4.12 0.65 -4.03
C TRP A 202 4.29 1.93 -4.86
N THR A 203 3.19 2.43 -5.44
CA THR A 203 3.25 3.60 -6.31
C THR A 203 1.90 4.31 -6.42
N SER A 204 1.89 5.64 -6.38
CA SER A 204 0.75 6.49 -6.79
C SER A 204 0.90 7.10 -8.18
N CYS A 205 2.14 7.18 -8.67
CA CYS A 205 2.48 7.44 -10.05
C CYS A 205 3.73 6.64 -10.42
N TRP A 206 3.61 5.76 -11.41
CA TRP A 206 4.72 4.89 -11.80
C TRP A 206 5.88 5.69 -12.36
N GLY A 207 7.07 5.56 -11.79
CA GLY A 207 8.27 6.28 -12.25
C GLY A 207 8.30 7.78 -11.93
N CYS A 208 7.30 8.31 -11.21
CA CYS A 208 7.34 9.67 -10.69
C CYS A 208 8.22 9.74 -9.43
N PRO A 209 9.18 10.67 -9.34
CA PRO A 209 9.96 10.89 -8.11
C PRO A 209 9.07 11.31 -6.93
N GLY A 210 9.27 10.71 -5.77
CA GLY A 210 8.50 10.97 -4.55
C GLY A 210 7.12 10.32 -4.51
N GLU A 211 6.67 9.65 -5.57
CA GLU A 211 5.32 9.05 -5.67
C GLU A 211 5.36 7.53 -5.71
N GLN A 212 6.48 6.93 -5.31
CA GLN A 212 6.68 5.50 -5.31
C GLN A 212 7.65 5.07 -4.21
N GLY A 213 7.78 3.77 -4.06
CA GLY A 213 8.72 3.21 -3.12
C GLY A 213 8.62 1.71 -3.02
N PHE A 214 9.11 1.17 -1.91
CA PHE A 214 9.13 -0.26 -1.67
C PHE A 214 8.85 -0.60 -0.21
N VAL A 215 8.26 -1.76 -0.02
CA VAL A 215 8.19 -2.52 1.21
C VAL A 215 9.34 -3.53 1.17
N SER A 216 10.24 -3.43 2.15
CA SER A 216 11.43 -4.28 2.27
C SER A 216 11.46 -4.99 3.60
N TYR A 217 11.87 -6.26 3.57
CA TYR A 217 12.12 -7.07 4.76
C TYR A 217 13.62 -7.13 5.05
N ARG A 218 14.01 -6.71 6.25
CA ARG A 218 15.38 -6.74 6.77
C ARG A 218 15.52 -7.95 7.71
N PRO A 219 16.17 -9.05 7.26
CA PRO A 219 16.19 -10.29 8.02
C PRO A 219 16.95 -10.18 9.34
N GLU A 220 18.07 -9.43 9.36
CA GLU A 220 18.92 -9.27 10.55
C GLU A 220 18.17 -8.65 11.74
N GLU A 221 17.29 -7.68 11.46
CA GLU A 221 16.48 -6.99 12.47
C GLU A 221 15.06 -7.57 12.58
N ARG A 222 14.73 -8.58 11.76
CA ARG A 222 13.36 -9.09 11.56
C ARG A 222 12.33 -7.96 11.37
N LYS A 223 12.70 -6.95 10.58
CA LYS A 223 11.96 -5.69 10.46
C LYS A 223 11.42 -5.49 9.05
N VAL A 224 10.22 -4.90 8.97
CA VAL A 224 9.63 -4.45 7.69
C VAL A 224 9.70 -2.93 7.63
N VAL A 225 10.15 -2.41 6.49
CA VAL A 225 10.26 -0.96 6.26
C VAL A 225 9.55 -0.61 4.97
N ILE A 226 8.71 0.43 5.03
CA ILE A 226 8.11 1.06 3.87
C ILE A 226 8.88 2.36 3.60
N VAL A 227 9.49 2.45 2.43
CA VAL A 227 10.33 3.60 2.01
C VAL A 227 9.64 4.32 0.86
N GLN A 228 9.77 5.65 0.82
CA GLN A 228 9.39 6.52 -0.29
C GLN A 228 10.65 7.00 -1.03
N GLN A 229 10.58 7.07 -2.36
CA GLN A 229 11.68 7.48 -3.24
C GLN A 229 11.21 8.46 -4.30
#